data_AF-A0A660S780-F1
#
_entry.id   AF-A0A660S780-F1
#
_cell.length_a   1.000
_cell.length_b   1.000
_cell.length_c   1.000
_cell.angle_alpha   90.00
_cell.angle_beta   90.00
_cell.angle_gamma   90.00
#
_symmetry.space_group_name_H-M   'P 1'
#
loop_
_entity.id
_entity.type
_entity.pdbx_description
1 polymer ?
#
loop_
_entity_poly.entity_id
_entity_poly.type
_entity_poly.pdbx_seq_one_letter_code
_entity_poly.pdbx_strand_id
1 'polypeptide(L)'
;MIKSMKIEVVLTEIAREFRLSGEKQKDWERDQINWQKGRPPFDDFCYYVALSAVWQTFSKQIEGEQRKNFVLDLYEVFNQVIEGRNFDLITKVLKKYRASRYIAGVNLFLLWSGVIKQLKEVNADLSNPLLIQKTAEQLSSRTQHWLVYAPLEAAIVVGELFPALPQIVPPLGKRVMKGLERLGLYFGYPPTKRELEVIHRFLLYLAKVADTNHLIIEMGIWAMARKDVG
;
A
#
# COMPACT_ATOMS: atom_id res chain seq x y z
N MET A 1 -7.40 19.19 -33.98
CA MET A 1 -6.32 18.18 -33.92
C MET A 1 -5.01 18.67 -33.28
N ILE A 2 -4.61 19.94 -33.37
CA ILE A 2 -3.29 20.41 -32.87
C ILE A 2 -3.20 20.54 -31.32
N LYS A 3 -4.32 20.68 -30.60
CA LYS A 3 -4.32 20.78 -29.12
C LYS A 3 -4.25 19.43 -28.40
N SER A 4 -4.75 18.32 -28.98
CA SER A 4 -4.77 17.02 -28.30
C SER A 4 -3.40 16.34 -28.25
N MET A 5 -2.60 16.45 -29.33
CA MET A 5 -1.22 15.93 -29.36
C MET A 5 -0.35 16.52 -28.25
N LYS A 6 -0.53 17.81 -27.90
CA LYS A 6 0.27 18.44 -26.84
C LYS A 6 -0.09 17.89 -25.45
N ILE A 7 -1.36 17.58 -25.20
CA ILE A 7 -1.81 17.07 -23.90
C ILE A 7 -1.36 15.63 -23.70
N GLU A 8 -1.48 14.77 -24.71
CA GLU A 8 -1.04 13.37 -24.62
C GLU A 8 0.47 13.28 -24.39
N VAL A 9 1.27 14.11 -25.06
CA VAL A 9 2.72 14.18 -24.85
C VAL A 9 3.05 14.59 -23.40
N VAL A 10 2.39 15.62 -22.87
CA VAL A 10 2.59 16.06 -21.49
C VAL A 10 2.17 14.99 -20.48
N LEU A 11 1.02 14.34 -20.68
CA LEU A 11 0.55 13.27 -19.79
C LEU A 11 1.47 12.05 -19.82
N THR A 12 2.01 11.71 -20.99
CA THR A 12 2.99 10.62 -21.14
C THR A 12 4.26 10.94 -20.35
N GLU A 13 4.75 12.18 -20.42
CA GLU A 13 5.94 12.60 -19.68
C GLU A 13 5.71 12.62 -18.16
N ILE A 14 4.56 13.12 -17.70
CA ILE A 14 4.16 13.04 -16.29
C ILE A 14 4.08 11.58 -15.83
N ALA A 15 3.46 10.71 -16.61
CA ALA A 15 3.34 9.30 -16.29
C ALA A 15 4.71 8.60 -16.21
N ARG A 16 5.63 8.95 -17.12
CA ARG A 16 7.03 8.47 -17.12
C ARG A 16 7.75 8.87 -15.83
N GLU A 17 7.62 10.12 -15.40
CA GLU A 17 8.23 10.61 -14.15
C GLU A 17 7.63 9.96 -12.90
N PHE A 18 6.32 9.71 -12.89
CA PHE A 18 5.68 8.94 -11.82
C PHE A 18 6.15 7.50 -11.78
N ARG A 19 6.24 6.83 -12.94
CA ARG A 19 6.80 5.49 -13.02
C ARG A 19 8.22 5.44 -12.45
N LEU A 20 9.11 6.32 -12.89
CA LEU A 20 10.50 6.36 -12.40
C LEU A 20 10.58 6.61 -10.89
N SER A 21 9.73 7.50 -10.37
CA SER A 21 9.67 7.78 -8.93
C SER A 21 9.13 6.59 -8.14
N GLY A 22 8.11 5.91 -8.66
CA GLY A 22 7.52 4.71 -8.04
C GLY A 22 8.48 3.51 -8.06
N GLU A 23 9.19 3.28 -9.17
CA GLU A 23 10.22 2.25 -9.28
C GLU A 23 11.37 2.49 -8.29
N LYS A 24 11.86 3.74 -8.20
CA LYS A 24 12.87 4.11 -7.18
C LYS A 24 12.36 3.89 -5.76
N GLN A 25 11.11 4.23 -5.48
CA GLN A 25 10.52 4.00 -4.17
C GLN A 25 10.42 2.50 -3.87
N LYS A 26 9.96 1.69 -4.82
CA LYS A 26 9.91 0.22 -4.71
C LYS A 26 11.30 -0.37 -4.43
N ASP A 27 12.30 0.03 -5.20
CA ASP A 27 13.67 -0.49 -5.03
C ASP A 27 14.25 -0.07 -3.67
N TRP A 28 14.03 1.17 -3.25
CA TRP A 28 14.38 1.60 -1.90
C TRP A 28 13.68 0.77 -0.83
N GLU A 29 12.37 0.53 -0.94
CA GLU A 29 11.62 -0.33 -0.02
C GLU A 29 12.23 -1.74 0.09
N ARG A 30 12.61 -2.33 -1.05
CA ARG A 30 13.28 -3.64 -1.12
C ARG A 30 14.62 -3.63 -0.42
N ASP A 31 15.43 -2.59 -0.62
CA ASP A 31 16.73 -2.45 0.04
C ASP A 31 16.58 -2.37 1.56
N GLN A 32 15.59 -1.62 2.06
CA GLN A 32 15.37 -1.45 3.50
C GLN A 32 15.03 -2.75 4.24
N ILE A 33 14.51 -3.75 3.52
CA ILE A 33 14.14 -5.06 4.10
C ILE A 33 15.03 -6.20 3.60
N ASN A 34 16.04 -5.90 2.78
CA ASN A 34 16.87 -6.89 2.09
C ASN A 34 16.03 -7.94 1.35
N TRP A 35 15.08 -7.46 0.53
CA TRP A 35 14.11 -8.28 -0.18
C TRP A 35 14.77 -9.27 -1.15
N GLN A 36 14.26 -10.50 -1.21
CA GLN A 36 14.78 -11.55 -2.08
C GLN A 36 13.65 -12.36 -2.70
N LYS A 37 13.59 -12.38 -4.04
CA LYS A 37 12.54 -13.08 -4.77
C LYS A 37 12.50 -14.58 -4.42
N GLY A 38 11.30 -15.09 -4.14
CA GLY A 38 11.04 -16.51 -3.91
C GLY A 38 11.69 -17.08 -2.64
N ARG A 39 12.06 -16.23 -1.67
CA ARG A 39 12.58 -16.66 -0.37
C ARG A 39 11.61 -16.27 0.75
N PRO A 40 11.39 -17.13 1.75
CA PRO A 40 10.68 -16.73 2.95
C PRO A 40 11.38 -15.57 3.67
N PRO A 41 10.63 -14.64 4.29
CA PRO A 41 9.16 -14.58 4.37
C PRO A 41 8.49 -13.81 3.20
N PHE A 42 9.22 -13.52 2.12
CA PHE A 42 8.77 -12.66 1.03
C PHE A 42 7.70 -13.29 0.12
N ASP A 43 7.41 -14.58 0.31
CA ASP A 43 6.33 -15.33 -0.32
C ASP A 43 5.04 -15.39 0.51
N ASP A 44 5.02 -14.79 1.71
CA ASP A 44 3.87 -14.78 2.60
C ASP A 44 3.17 -13.41 2.59
N PHE A 45 1.86 -13.40 2.33
CA PHE A 45 1.06 -12.18 2.36
C PHE A 45 1.06 -11.49 3.75
N CYS A 46 1.13 -12.26 4.84
CA CYS A 46 1.16 -11.71 6.20
C CYS A 46 2.41 -10.85 6.44
N TYR A 47 3.51 -11.13 5.73
CA TYR A 47 4.71 -10.30 5.75
C TYR A 47 4.45 -8.91 5.15
N TYR A 48 3.68 -8.82 4.06
CA TYR A 48 3.33 -7.54 3.43
C TYR A 48 2.31 -6.74 4.23
N VAL A 49 1.47 -7.39 5.04
CA VAL A 49 0.67 -6.69 6.07
C VAL A 49 1.61 -6.02 7.07
N ALA A 50 2.63 -6.74 7.56
CA ALA A 50 3.61 -6.17 8.48
C ALA A 50 4.44 -5.04 7.85
N LEU A 51 4.87 -5.19 6.60
CA LEU A 51 5.59 -4.15 5.86
C LEU A 51 4.77 -2.87 5.73
N SER A 52 3.48 -3.00 5.38
CA SER A 52 2.60 -1.85 5.22
C SER A 52 2.48 -1.03 6.51
N ALA A 53 2.64 -1.67 7.68
CA ALA A 53 2.62 -0.99 8.96
C ALA A 53 3.69 0.10 9.01
N VAL A 54 4.85 -0.07 8.36
CA VAL A 54 5.84 1.00 8.26
C VAL A 54 5.18 2.24 7.67
N TRP A 55 4.55 2.16 6.50
CA TRP A 55 3.92 3.31 5.84
C TRP A 55 2.79 3.95 6.66
N GLN A 56 2.04 3.13 7.41
CA GLN A 56 0.90 3.60 8.22
C GLN A 56 1.32 4.22 9.55
N THR A 57 2.42 3.71 10.12
CA THR A 57 2.82 4.01 11.49
C THR A 57 4.06 4.90 11.58
N PHE A 58 5.02 4.78 10.65
CA PHE A 58 6.36 5.40 10.68
C PHE A 58 6.81 5.94 9.32
N SER A 59 7.17 7.22 9.21
CA SER A 59 7.69 7.76 7.94
C SER A 59 9.08 8.41 8.01
N LYS A 60 9.76 8.50 9.17
CA LYS A 60 11.07 9.20 9.19
C LYS A 60 12.19 8.59 10.05
N GLN A 61 11.95 7.57 10.88
CA GLN A 61 12.98 7.13 11.85
C GLN A 61 13.33 5.64 11.79
N ILE A 62 12.53 4.80 11.12
CA ILE A 62 12.80 3.36 11.07
C ILE A 62 13.29 3.02 9.66
N GLU A 63 14.62 2.91 9.52
CA GLU A 63 15.32 2.64 8.26
C GLU A 63 16.38 1.54 8.47
N GLY A 64 16.87 0.99 7.37
CA GLY A 64 17.87 -0.08 7.32
C GLY A 64 17.50 -1.29 8.17
N GLU A 65 18.49 -1.79 8.92
CA GLU A 65 18.32 -2.99 9.75
C GLU A 65 17.22 -2.84 10.80
N GLN A 66 16.97 -1.62 11.30
CA GLN A 66 15.89 -1.38 12.25
C GLN A 66 14.51 -1.59 11.60
N ARG A 67 14.35 -1.21 10.33
CA ARG A 67 13.11 -1.46 9.56
C ARG A 67 12.89 -2.93 9.34
N LYS A 68 13.93 -3.63 8.88
CA LYS A 68 13.89 -5.07 8.70
C LYS A 68 13.46 -5.79 9.98
N ASN A 69 14.10 -5.49 11.12
CA ASN A 69 13.75 -6.10 12.40
C ASN A 69 12.34 -5.74 12.87
N PHE A 70 11.91 -4.50 12.66
CA PHE A 70 10.54 -4.09 12.97
C PHE A 70 9.50 -4.89 12.19
N VAL A 71 9.71 -5.05 10.88
CA VAL A 71 8.79 -5.80 10.00
C VAL A 71 8.79 -7.28 10.38
N LEU A 72 9.96 -7.88 10.63
CA LEU A 72 10.08 -9.28 11.05
C LEU A 72 9.41 -9.55 12.40
N ASP A 73 9.69 -8.73 13.42
CA ASP A 73 9.07 -8.86 14.74
C ASP A 73 7.53 -8.73 14.64
N LEU A 74 7.03 -7.81 13.82
CA LEU A 74 5.59 -7.65 13.59
C LEU A 74 5.00 -8.84 12.84
N TYR A 75 5.68 -9.35 11.81
CA TYR A 75 5.26 -10.51 11.04
C TYR A 75 5.12 -11.76 11.93
N GLU A 76 6.14 -12.04 12.74
CA GLU A 76 6.15 -13.18 13.67
C GLU A 76 5.01 -13.08 14.69
N VAL A 77 4.84 -11.91 15.30
CA VAL A 77 3.76 -11.68 16.28
C VAL A 77 2.39 -11.72 15.62
N PHE A 78 2.27 -11.22 14.39
CA PHE A 78 1.00 -11.24 13.67
C PHE A 78 0.55 -12.66 13.33
N ASN A 79 1.47 -13.53 12.91
CA ASN A 79 1.18 -14.96 12.71
C ASN A 79 0.68 -15.62 14.00
N GLN A 80 1.31 -15.34 15.15
CA GLN A 80 0.84 -15.85 16.44
C GLN A 80 -0.59 -15.37 16.79
N VAL A 81 -0.92 -14.11 16.46
CA VAL A 81 -2.26 -13.55 16.69
C VAL A 81 -3.30 -14.20 15.77
N ILE A 82 -2.94 -14.50 14.52
CA ILE A 82 -3.80 -15.25 13.59
C ILE A 82 -4.09 -16.65 14.15
N GLU A 83 -3.09 -17.29 14.78
CA GLU A 83 -3.21 -18.59 15.46
C GLU A 83 -3.94 -18.54 16.82
N GLY A 84 -4.47 -17.38 17.22
CA GLY A 84 -5.30 -17.24 18.41
C GLY A 84 -4.58 -16.76 19.67
N ARG A 85 -3.31 -16.32 19.57
CA ARG A 85 -2.64 -15.65 20.70
C ARG A 85 -3.18 -14.24 20.95
N ASN A 86 -2.82 -13.69 22.11
CA ASN A 86 -3.28 -12.37 22.56
C ASN A 86 -2.86 -11.25 21.57
N PHE A 87 -3.84 -10.49 21.10
CA PHE A 87 -3.66 -9.36 20.20
C PHE A 87 -2.78 -8.25 20.79
N ASP A 88 -2.71 -8.10 22.13
CA ASP A 88 -1.87 -7.09 22.81
C ASP A 88 -0.38 -7.20 22.46
N LEU A 89 0.07 -8.35 21.97
CA LEU A 89 1.44 -8.54 21.49
C LEU A 89 1.77 -7.56 20.35
N ILE A 90 0.83 -7.27 19.45
CA ILE A 90 1.02 -6.27 18.36
C ILE A 90 1.30 -4.90 18.96
N THR A 91 0.50 -4.49 19.94
CA THR A 91 0.67 -3.20 20.64
C THR A 91 2.04 -3.11 21.31
N LYS A 92 2.53 -4.21 21.90
CA LYS A 92 3.87 -4.25 22.53
C LYS A 92 4.98 -4.06 21.51
N VAL A 93 4.92 -4.73 20.35
CA VAL A 93 5.92 -4.55 19.28
C VAL A 93 5.91 -3.12 18.76
N LEU A 94 4.75 -2.56 18.44
CA LEU A 94 4.66 -1.17 17.98
C LEU A 94 5.28 -0.20 18.99
N LYS A 95 4.97 -0.35 20.28
CA LYS A 95 5.57 0.48 21.34
C LYS A 95 7.08 0.27 21.49
N LYS A 96 7.59 -0.96 21.38
CA LYS A 96 9.03 -1.29 21.41
C LYS A 96 9.80 -0.47 20.36
N TYR A 97 9.24 -0.34 19.16
CA TYR A 97 9.83 0.43 18.06
C TYR A 97 9.45 1.92 18.07
N ARG A 98 8.93 2.43 19.20
CA ARG A 98 8.57 3.84 19.43
C ARG A 98 7.59 4.38 18.40
N ALA A 99 6.52 3.63 18.23
CA ALA A 99 5.61 3.89 17.17
C ALA A 99 4.76 5.18 17.35
N SER A 100 5.15 6.31 16.75
CA SER A 100 4.41 7.60 16.71
C SER A 100 2.91 7.49 16.36
N ARG A 101 2.52 6.69 15.36
CA ARG A 101 1.11 6.40 15.04
C ARG A 101 0.72 4.97 15.38
N TYR A 102 1.15 4.44 16.52
CA TYR A 102 0.89 3.05 16.89
C TYR A 102 -0.60 2.66 16.84
N ILE A 103 -1.53 3.57 17.18
CA ILE A 103 -2.98 3.28 17.11
C ILE A 103 -3.41 2.96 15.67
N ALA A 104 -2.87 3.66 14.67
CA ALA A 104 -3.16 3.34 13.27
C ALA A 104 -2.65 1.94 12.89
N GLY A 105 -1.50 1.54 13.42
CA GLY A 105 -0.95 0.20 13.26
C GLY A 105 -1.80 -0.87 13.94
N VAL A 106 -2.21 -0.63 15.18
CA VAL A 106 -3.13 -1.52 15.92
C VAL A 106 -4.40 -1.74 15.11
N ASN A 107 -5.00 -0.67 14.59
CA ASN A 107 -6.22 -0.75 13.78
C ASN A 107 -6.01 -1.49 12.45
N LEU A 108 -4.84 -1.32 11.82
CA LEU A 108 -4.44 -2.07 10.63
C LEU A 108 -4.40 -3.57 10.93
N PHE A 109 -3.65 -3.98 11.96
CA PHE A 109 -3.52 -5.40 12.31
C PHE A 109 -4.83 -6.02 12.81
N LEU A 110 -5.69 -5.23 13.46
CA LEU A 110 -7.00 -5.70 13.91
C LEU A 110 -7.86 -6.05 12.69
N LEU A 111 -7.96 -5.13 11.73
CA LEU A 111 -8.66 -5.36 10.47
C LEU A 111 -8.09 -6.59 9.74
N TRP A 112 -6.79 -6.63 9.53
CA TRP A 112 -6.16 -7.69 8.73
C TRP A 112 -6.17 -9.05 9.42
N SER A 113 -6.18 -9.09 10.76
CA SER A 113 -6.44 -10.34 11.48
C SER A 113 -7.85 -10.88 11.20
N GLY A 114 -8.85 -9.99 11.12
CA GLY A 114 -10.23 -10.34 10.76
C GLY A 114 -10.33 -10.83 9.32
N VAL A 115 -9.71 -10.13 8.37
CA VAL A 115 -9.68 -10.51 6.95
C VAL A 115 -9.09 -11.91 6.77
N ILE A 116 -7.91 -12.17 7.36
CA ILE A 116 -7.24 -13.46 7.21
C ILE A 116 -8.04 -14.58 7.87
N LYS A 117 -8.62 -14.35 9.07
CA LYS A 117 -9.48 -15.34 9.73
C LYS A 117 -10.71 -15.67 8.89
N GLN A 118 -11.42 -14.66 8.38
CA GLN A 118 -12.59 -14.87 7.53
C GLN A 118 -12.25 -15.64 6.24
N LEU A 119 -11.11 -15.34 5.60
CA LEU A 119 -10.65 -16.07 4.42
C LEU A 119 -10.30 -17.53 4.76
N LYS A 120 -9.62 -17.78 5.89
CA LYS A 120 -9.30 -19.13 6.36
C LYS A 120 -10.56 -19.94 6.70
N GLU A 121 -11.55 -19.34 7.35
CA GLU A 121 -12.81 -20.00 7.73
C GLU A 121 -13.58 -20.57 6.52
N VAL A 122 -13.50 -19.89 5.37
CA VAL A 122 -14.15 -20.34 4.13
C VAL A 122 -13.21 -21.12 3.20
N ASN A 123 -12.02 -21.51 3.67
CA ASN A 123 -10.95 -22.13 2.87
C ASN A 123 -10.65 -21.35 1.56
N ALA A 124 -10.70 -20.01 1.63
CA ALA A 124 -10.40 -19.16 0.50
C ALA A 124 -8.89 -19.19 0.17
N ASP A 125 -8.62 -19.05 -1.12
CA ASP A 125 -7.27 -18.94 -1.65
C ASP A 125 -6.65 -17.57 -1.32
N LEU A 126 -5.65 -17.57 -0.42
CA LEU A 126 -4.87 -16.38 -0.05
C LEU A 126 -3.89 -15.93 -1.15
N SER A 127 -3.84 -16.62 -2.29
CA SER A 127 -3.12 -16.17 -3.47
C SER A 127 -3.96 -15.28 -4.40
N ASN A 128 -5.25 -15.09 -4.10
CA ASN A 128 -6.17 -14.29 -4.91
C ASN A 128 -6.29 -12.83 -4.39
N PRO A 129 -5.61 -11.85 -5.00
CA PRO A 129 -5.62 -10.46 -4.52
C PRO A 129 -7.00 -9.79 -4.62
N LEU A 130 -7.87 -10.20 -5.56
CA LEU A 130 -9.23 -9.64 -5.69
C LEU A 130 -10.12 -10.07 -4.54
N LEU A 131 -10.01 -11.35 -4.16
CA LEU A 131 -10.76 -11.88 -3.02
C LEU A 131 -10.30 -11.22 -1.73
N ILE A 132 -8.99 -11.08 -1.54
CA ILE A 132 -8.41 -10.36 -0.40
C ILE A 132 -8.96 -8.94 -0.32
N GLN A 133 -8.91 -8.18 -1.43
CA GLN A 133 -9.39 -6.79 -1.44
C GLN A 133 -10.88 -6.72 -1.09
N LYS A 134 -11.71 -7.58 -1.71
CA LYS A 134 -13.15 -7.61 -1.46
C LYS A 134 -13.48 -7.88 0.01
N THR A 135 -12.80 -8.84 0.63
CA THR A 135 -13.00 -9.15 2.05
C THR A 135 -12.54 -7.99 2.93
N ALA A 136 -11.40 -7.38 2.60
CA ALA A 136 -10.89 -6.23 3.34
C ALA A 136 -11.84 -5.02 3.24
N GLU A 137 -12.41 -4.75 2.07
CA GLU A 137 -13.43 -3.71 1.87
C GLU A 137 -14.68 -3.97 2.72
N GLN A 138 -15.17 -5.21 2.78
CA GLN A 138 -16.35 -5.60 3.56
C GLN A 138 -16.17 -5.41 5.07
N LEU A 139 -14.97 -5.69 5.59
CA LEU A 139 -14.65 -5.56 7.01
C LEU A 139 -14.20 -4.15 7.40
N SER A 140 -13.87 -3.30 6.42
CA SER A 140 -13.35 -1.96 6.69
C SER A 140 -14.44 -0.96 7.04
N SER A 141 -14.15 -0.06 7.98
CA SER A 141 -14.95 1.14 8.18
C SER A 141 -14.56 2.24 7.18
N ARG A 142 -15.48 3.19 6.95
CA ARG A 142 -15.28 4.32 6.01
C ARG A 142 -13.99 5.13 6.27
N THR A 143 -13.54 5.22 7.52
CA THR A 143 -12.34 5.97 7.92
C THR A 143 -11.03 5.21 7.70
N GLN A 144 -11.11 3.90 7.41
CA GLN A 144 -9.96 3.01 7.24
C GLN A 144 -9.59 2.74 5.78
N HIS A 145 -10.33 3.27 4.79
CA HIS A 145 -10.20 2.89 3.38
C HIS A 145 -8.75 2.88 2.83
N TRP A 146 -7.87 3.80 3.26
CA TRP A 146 -6.46 3.82 2.85
C TRP A 146 -5.61 2.69 3.46
N LEU A 147 -5.97 2.18 4.65
CA LEU A 147 -5.31 1.04 5.32
C LEU A 147 -5.64 -0.31 4.66
N VAL A 148 -6.79 -0.37 3.96
CA VAL A 148 -7.34 -1.58 3.34
C VAL A 148 -6.56 -2.00 2.09
N TYR A 149 -5.95 -1.04 1.39
CA TYR A 149 -5.28 -1.31 0.12
C TYR A 149 -3.76 -1.41 0.25
N ALA A 150 -3.17 -0.84 1.31
CA ALA A 150 -1.72 -0.75 1.45
C ALA A 150 -0.99 -2.10 1.49
N PRO A 151 -1.47 -3.15 2.20
CA PRO A 151 -0.82 -4.47 2.12
C PRO A 151 -0.84 -5.10 0.73
N LEU A 152 -1.91 -4.91 -0.04
CA LEU A 152 -1.99 -5.43 -1.40
C LEU A 152 -1.04 -4.69 -2.33
N GLU A 153 -0.96 -3.37 -2.21
CA GLU A 153 0.05 -2.58 -2.90
C GLU A 153 1.46 -3.08 -2.58
N ALA A 154 1.78 -3.29 -1.30
CA ALA A 154 3.07 -3.84 -0.87
C ALA A 154 3.34 -5.22 -1.49
N ALA A 155 2.36 -6.13 -1.45
CA ALA A 155 2.50 -7.47 -1.99
C ALA A 155 2.68 -7.48 -3.51
N ILE A 156 1.96 -6.63 -4.25
CA ILE A 156 2.03 -6.56 -5.71
C ILE A 156 3.31 -5.84 -6.16
N VAL A 157 3.60 -4.69 -5.57
CA VAL A 157 4.65 -3.78 -6.03
C VAL A 157 6.01 -4.14 -5.43
N VAL A 158 6.11 -4.17 -4.10
CA VAL A 158 7.38 -4.48 -3.43
C VAL A 158 7.64 -5.99 -3.51
N GLY A 159 6.61 -6.78 -3.26
CA GLY A 159 6.74 -8.22 -3.16
C GLY A 159 6.76 -8.99 -4.46
N GLU A 160 6.18 -8.43 -5.53
CA GLU A 160 5.86 -9.21 -6.75
C GLU A 160 5.11 -10.53 -6.44
N LEU A 161 4.38 -10.58 -5.33
CA LEU A 161 3.69 -11.78 -4.84
C LEU A 161 2.48 -12.10 -5.71
N PHE A 162 1.78 -11.06 -6.18
CA PHE A 162 0.60 -11.17 -7.01
C PHE A 162 0.77 -10.40 -8.31
N PRO A 163 0.08 -10.81 -9.40
CA PRO A 163 -0.01 -9.99 -10.59
C PRO A 163 -0.71 -8.66 -10.28
N ALA A 164 -0.27 -7.59 -10.93
CA ALA A 164 -0.96 -6.30 -10.85
C ALA A 164 -2.24 -6.36 -11.68
N LEU A 165 -3.38 -6.39 -11.01
CA LEU A 165 -4.70 -6.45 -11.65
C LEU A 165 -5.34 -5.06 -11.69
N PRO A 166 -5.89 -4.60 -12.84
CA PRO A 166 -6.56 -3.30 -12.97
C PRO A 166 -7.75 -3.07 -12.05
N GLN A 167 -8.28 -4.12 -11.41
CA GLN A 167 -9.39 -4.06 -10.47
C GLN A 167 -8.93 -3.72 -9.04
N ILE A 168 -7.62 -3.85 -8.76
CA ILE A 168 -7.07 -3.52 -7.45
C ILE A 168 -7.06 -2.01 -7.30
N VAL A 169 -7.67 -1.51 -6.24
CA VAL A 169 -7.76 -0.07 -5.99
C VAL A 169 -6.51 0.35 -5.21
N PRO A 170 -5.79 1.41 -5.63
CA PRO A 170 -4.62 1.88 -4.91
C PRO A 170 -4.99 2.57 -3.59
N PRO A 171 -4.08 2.59 -2.59
CA PRO A 171 -4.30 3.30 -1.34
C PRO A 171 -4.30 4.83 -1.53
N LEU A 172 -5.48 5.44 -1.63
CA LEU A 172 -5.63 6.90 -1.76
C LEU A 172 -5.48 7.65 -0.43
N GLY A 173 -4.32 7.51 0.22
CA GLY A 173 -3.99 8.22 1.45
C GLY A 173 -3.85 9.74 1.25
N LYS A 174 -3.85 10.52 2.35
CA LYS A 174 -3.72 12.00 2.30
C LYS A 174 -2.57 12.50 1.41
N ARG A 175 -1.44 11.78 1.41
CA ARG A 175 -0.25 12.14 0.63
C ARG A 175 -0.49 12.00 -0.88
N VAL A 176 -1.17 10.95 -1.31
CA VAL A 176 -1.57 10.75 -2.72
C VAL A 176 -2.53 11.84 -3.16
N MET A 177 -3.52 12.16 -2.33
CA MET A 177 -4.48 13.22 -2.61
C MET A 177 -3.79 14.59 -2.76
N LYS A 178 -2.76 14.88 -1.93
CA LYS A 178 -1.93 16.07 -2.08
C LYS A 178 -1.07 16.05 -3.35
N GLY A 179 -0.59 14.88 -3.76
CA GLY A 179 0.09 14.71 -5.04
C GLY A 179 -0.82 15.00 -6.23
N LEU A 180 -2.08 14.55 -6.19
CA LEU A 180 -3.09 14.87 -7.20
C LEU A 180 -3.42 16.38 -7.22
N GLU A 181 -3.51 17.02 -6.05
CA GLU A 181 -3.74 18.46 -5.93
C GLU A 181 -2.65 19.29 -6.64
N ARG A 182 -1.38 18.86 -6.55
CA ARG A 182 -0.25 19.50 -7.26
C ARG A 182 -0.33 19.39 -8.78
N LEU A 183 -1.07 18.41 -9.29
CA LEU A 183 -1.37 18.29 -10.71
C LEU A 183 -2.60 19.12 -11.13
N GLY A 184 -3.16 19.90 -10.21
CA GLY A 184 -4.41 20.65 -10.43
C GLY A 184 -5.67 19.79 -10.32
N LEU A 185 -5.56 18.56 -9.79
CA LEU A 185 -6.69 17.64 -9.60
C LEU A 185 -7.18 17.71 -8.15
N TYR A 186 -8.25 18.47 -7.91
CA TYR A 186 -8.81 18.68 -6.57
C TYR A 186 -9.92 17.68 -6.28
N PHE A 187 -9.74 16.89 -5.23
CA PHE A 187 -10.69 15.88 -4.76
C PHE A 187 -10.87 15.97 -3.24
N GLY A 188 -12.02 15.54 -2.73
CA GLY A 188 -12.28 15.43 -1.30
C GLY A 188 -11.42 14.37 -0.60
N TYR A 189 -11.20 14.52 0.71
CA TYR A 189 -10.62 13.48 1.55
C TYR A 189 -11.51 13.19 2.77
N PRO A 190 -12.06 11.98 2.94
CA PRO A 190 -11.97 10.84 2.01
C PRO A 190 -12.69 11.12 0.67
N PRO A 191 -12.21 10.56 -0.46
CA PRO A 191 -12.89 10.71 -1.75
C PRO A 191 -14.26 10.03 -1.75
N THR A 192 -15.22 10.61 -2.46
CA THR A 192 -16.50 9.97 -2.78
C THR A 192 -16.29 8.79 -3.73
N LYS A 193 -17.29 7.90 -3.83
CA LYS A 193 -17.24 6.75 -4.77
C LYS A 193 -16.96 7.21 -6.21
N ARG A 194 -17.59 8.31 -6.63
CA ARG A 194 -17.40 8.88 -7.98
C ARG A 194 -15.99 9.43 -8.18
N GLU A 195 -15.44 10.13 -7.19
CA GLU A 195 -14.05 10.62 -7.25
C GLU A 195 -13.06 9.46 -7.29
N LEU A 196 -13.29 8.41 -6.48
CA LEU A 196 -12.47 7.20 -6.48
C LEU A 196 -12.43 6.54 -7.87
N GLU A 197 -13.57 6.41 -8.54
CA GLU A 197 -13.65 5.86 -9.90
C GLU A 197 -12.88 6.73 -10.92
N VAL A 198 -12.98 8.05 -10.81
CA VAL A 198 -12.24 8.99 -11.68
C VAL A 198 -10.74 8.88 -11.45
N ILE A 199 -10.30 8.91 -10.19
CA ILE A 199 -8.88 8.78 -9.83
C ILE A 199 -8.35 7.44 -10.32
N HIS A 200 -9.06 6.35 -10.09
CA HIS A 200 -8.63 5.03 -10.52
C HIS A 200 -8.47 4.94 -12.04
N ARG A 201 -9.44 5.43 -12.82
CA ARG A 201 -9.34 5.48 -14.29
C ARG A 201 -8.18 6.34 -14.75
N PHE A 202 -7.93 7.46 -14.08
CA PHE A 202 -6.79 8.32 -14.38
C PHE A 202 -5.46 7.59 -14.14
N LEU A 203 -5.30 6.91 -13.01
CA LEU A 203 -4.10 6.12 -12.71
C LEU A 203 -3.89 4.97 -13.71
N LEU A 204 -4.96 4.28 -14.12
CA LEU A 204 -4.90 3.25 -15.16
C LEU A 204 -4.49 3.82 -16.52
N TYR A 205 -4.97 5.01 -16.88
CA TYR A 205 -4.55 5.69 -18.10
C TYR A 205 -3.06 6.04 -18.05
N LEU A 206 -2.58 6.63 -16.95
CA LEU A 206 -1.16 6.94 -16.75
C LEU A 206 -0.29 5.67 -16.82
N ALA A 207 -0.73 4.59 -16.17
CA ALA A 207 -0.05 3.30 -16.20
C ALA A 207 0.09 2.74 -17.62
N LYS A 208 -0.99 2.84 -18.42
CA LYS A 208 -0.99 2.41 -19.82
C LYS A 208 0.01 3.20 -20.66
N VAL A 209 0.03 4.53 -20.54
CA VAL A 209 0.94 5.35 -21.37
C VAL A 209 2.40 5.27 -20.91
N ALA A 210 2.65 4.90 -19.65
CA ALA A 210 4.00 4.68 -19.11
C ALA A 210 4.47 3.22 -19.14
N ASP A 211 3.68 2.30 -19.70
CA ASP A 211 3.96 0.85 -19.73
C ASP A 211 4.34 0.30 -18.34
N THR A 212 3.44 0.50 -17.37
CA THR A 212 3.58 0.00 -16.00
C THR A 212 2.21 -0.34 -15.41
N ASN A 213 2.15 -0.62 -14.11
CA ASN A 213 0.89 -0.77 -13.39
C ASN A 213 0.53 0.49 -12.59
N HIS A 214 -0.76 0.68 -12.33
CA HIS A 214 -1.30 1.87 -11.67
C HIS A 214 -0.89 2.01 -10.20
N LEU A 215 -0.47 0.92 -9.54
CA LEU A 215 0.07 0.98 -8.18
C LEU A 215 1.47 1.60 -8.16
N ILE A 216 2.33 1.28 -9.14
CA ILE A 216 3.61 1.98 -9.34
C ILE A 216 3.40 3.47 -9.60
N ILE A 217 2.41 3.84 -10.41
CA ILE A 217 2.07 5.25 -10.66
C ILE A 217 1.64 5.94 -9.36
N GLU A 218 0.76 5.32 -8.58
CA GLU A 218 0.32 5.88 -7.30
C GLU A 218 1.48 6.02 -6.31
N MET A 219 2.33 4.99 -6.17
CA MET A 219 3.55 5.05 -5.37
C MET A 219 4.47 6.20 -5.82
N GLY A 220 4.55 6.48 -7.12
CA GLY A 220 5.27 7.63 -7.68
C GLY A 220 4.68 8.98 -7.26
N ILE A 221 3.34 9.10 -7.29
CA ILE A 221 2.63 10.30 -6.80
C ILE A 221 2.87 10.48 -5.30
N TRP A 222 2.82 9.39 -4.53
CA TRP A 222 3.12 9.38 -3.10
C TRP A 222 4.54 9.84 -2.81
N ALA A 223 5.54 9.33 -3.56
CA ALA A 223 6.95 9.68 -3.40
C ALA A 223 7.21 11.16 -3.71
N MET A 224 6.56 11.70 -4.75
CA MET A 224 6.64 13.12 -5.10
C MET A 224 6.11 14.03 -3.99
N ALA A 225 5.00 13.67 -3.35
CA ALA A 225 4.34 14.47 -2.31
C ALA A 225 4.96 14.30 -0.90
N ARG A 226 6.17 13.72 -0.78
CA ARG A 226 6.85 13.43 0.50
C ARG A 226 7.10 14.67 1.36
N LYS A 227 7.23 15.86 0.77
CA LYS A 227 7.56 17.12 1.47
C LYS A 227 6.37 17.87 2.07
N ASP A 228 5.13 17.52 1.70
CA ASP A 228 3.94 18.35 1.99
C ASP A 228 3.05 17.85 3.12
N VAL A 229 3.33 16.65 3.61
CA VAL A 229 2.63 16.07 4.75
C VAL A 229 3.63 15.90 5.87
N GLY A 230 3.82 16.99 6.63
CA GLY A 230 4.53 17.04 7.91
C GLY A 230 3.71 16.41 9.02
#